data_AF-A0A6N1XH12-F1
#
_entry.id   AF-A0A6N1XH12-F1
#
_cell.length_a   1.000
_cell.length_b   1.000
_cell.length_c   1.000
_cell.angle_alpha   90.00
_cell.angle_beta   90.00
_cell.angle_gamma   90.00
#
_symmetry.space_group_name_H-M   'P 1'
#
loop_
_entity.id
_entity.type
_entity.pdbx_description
1 polymer ?
#
loop_
_entity_poly.entity_id
_entity_poly.type
_entity_poly.pdbx_seq_one_letter_code
_entity_poly.pdbx_strand_id
1 'polypeptide(L)'
;MTLSVLFSTLVLGAVLGFLGGLFGIGGGIIAIPVLVLAFGMTQAMAQGTSLAMMVPVLIVGWWRYTRSHPVPLRPALLIGGLASATTYLVAQLATRLEPNTLRTVFGAFLLLLALRMLLRTKTSHNAEAGSKLDARLMPLVGIPGGASMGLLGIGGGLIATPMLTGIFGQRQTIALNRPGIEEVPFLERMEP
;
A
#
# COMPACT_ATOMS: atom_id res chain seq x y z
N MET A 1 -30.34 14.66 -3.78
CA MET A 1 -29.43 14.08 -2.77
C MET A 1 -29.84 14.64 -1.42
N THR A 2 -30.17 13.81 -0.44
CA THR A 2 -30.65 14.25 0.89
C THR A 2 -29.47 14.67 1.76
N LEU A 3 -29.63 15.68 2.63
CA LEU A 3 -28.57 16.19 3.53
C LEU A 3 -27.94 15.09 4.40
N SER A 4 -28.74 14.11 4.81
CA SER A 4 -28.30 12.93 5.56
C SER A 4 -27.26 12.09 4.81
N VAL A 5 -27.46 11.88 3.50
CA VAL A 5 -26.55 11.10 2.65
C VAL A 5 -25.20 11.81 2.49
N LEU A 6 -25.22 13.13 2.39
CA LEU A 6 -24.00 13.93 2.26
C LEU A 6 -23.16 13.86 3.54
N PHE A 7 -23.80 14.00 4.70
CA PHE A 7 -23.15 13.87 5.99
C PHE A 7 -22.53 12.48 6.19
N SER A 8 -23.28 11.40 5.93
CA SER A 8 -22.77 10.03 6.08
C SER A 8 -21.59 9.72 5.15
N THR A 9 -21.61 10.24 3.92
CA THR A 9 -20.51 10.03 2.96
C THR A 9 -19.25 10.81 3.36
N LEU A 10 -19.41 12.00 3.96
CA LEU A 10 -18.29 12.80 4.45
C LEU A 10 -17.60 12.16 5.65
N VAL A 11 -18.39 11.67 6.62
CA VAL A 11 -17.88 10.93 7.78
C VAL A 11 -17.17 9.66 7.34
N LEU A 12 -17.77 8.90 6.41
CA LEU A 12 -17.15 7.72 5.85
C LEU A 12 -15.81 8.05 5.15
N GLY A 13 -15.78 9.11 4.34
CA GLY A 13 -14.56 9.58 3.68
C GLY A 13 -13.46 9.96 4.68
N ALA A 14 -13.81 10.62 5.79
CA ALA A 14 -12.87 10.98 6.85
C ALA A 14 -12.29 9.74 7.55
N VAL A 15 -13.14 8.77 7.91
CA VAL A 15 -12.72 7.50 8.53
C VAL A 15 -11.83 6.71 7.57
N LEU A 16 -12.24 6.57 6.32
CA LEU A 16 -11.45 5.86 5.30
C LEU A 16 -10.13 6.56 5.00
N GLY A 17 -10.10 7.90 5.00
CA GLY A 17 -8.88 8.70 4.86
C GLY A 17 -7.92 8.51 6.04
N PHE A 18 -8.44 8.51 7.27
CA PHE A 18 -7.66 8.25 8.48
C PHE A 18 -7.05 6.84 8.46
N LEU A 19 -7.86 5.82 8.23
CA LEU A 19 -7.41 4.42 8.15
C LEU A 19 -6.47 4.21 6.96
N GLY A 20 -6.79 4.78 5.80
CA GLY A 20 -5.97 4.72 4.60
C GLY A 20 -4.59 5.36 4.78
N GLY A 21 -4.52 6.49 5.49
CA GLY A 21 -3.27 7.16 5.85
C GLY A 21 -2.48 6.41 6.90
N LEU A 22 -3.13 5.82 7.91
CA LEU A 22 -2.48 5.05 8.97
C LEU A 22 -1.81 3.77 8.43
N PHE A 23 -2.50 3.05 7.55
CA PHE A 23 -1.98 1.79 7.01
C PHE A 23 -1.18 1.96 5.72
N GLY A 24 -1.27 3.11 5.03
CA GLY A 24 -0.61 3.34 3.74
C GLY A 24 -1.15 2.52 2.57
N ILE A 25 -2.27 1.81 2.76
CA ILE A 25 -2.89 0.93 1.75
C ILE A 25 -3.93 1.69 0.89
N GLY A 26 -4.30 2.92 1.29
CA GLY A 26 -5.29 3.74 0.59
C GLY A 26 -6.76 3.41 0.90
N GLY A 27 -7.05 2.58 1.90
CA GLY A 27 -8.41 2.38 2.42
C GLY A 27 -9.33 1.46 1.57
N GLY A 28 -8.91 1.00 0.40
CA GLY A 28 -9.73 0.22 -0.54
C GLY A 28 -10.30 -1.08 0.03
N ILE A 29 -9.55 -1.79 0.88
CA ILE A 29 -10.03 -3.03 1.56
C ILE A 29 -11.30 -2.77 2.37
N ILE A 30 -11.42 -1.59 2.97
CA ILE A 30 -12.57 -1.22 3.80
C ILE A 30 -13.61 -0.48 2.96
N ALA A 31 -13.16 0.42 2.08
CA ALA A 31 -14.05 1.22 1.23
C ALA A 31 -14.90 0.35 0.31
N ILE A 32 -14.32 -0.66 -0.36
CA ILE A 32 -15.03 -1.48 -1.35
C ILE A 32 -16.19 -2.26 -0.71
N PRO A 33 -16.01 -3.05 0.38
CA PRO A 33 -17.12 -3.71 1.06
C PRO A 33 -18.18 -2.74 1.55
N VAL A 34 -17.80 -1.57 2.09
CA VAL A 34 -18.77 -0.58 2.57
C VAL A 34 -19.59 -0.02 1.42
N LEU A 35 -18.97 0.32 0.28
CA LEU A 35 -19.68 0.83 -0.89
C LEU A 35 -20.63 -0.22 -1.50
N VAL A 36 -20.24 -1.50 -1.51
CA VAL A 36 -21.10 -2.58 -2.00
C VAL A 36 -22.25 -2.87 -1.03
N LEU A 37 -21.96 -3.04 0.26
CA LEU A 37 -22.93 -3.51 1.25
C LEU A 37 -23.85 -2.39 1.76
N ALA A 38 -23.32 -1.19 1.98
CA ALA A 38 -24.08 -0.07 2.53
C ALA A 38 -24.68 0.85 1.47
N PHE A 39 -24.01 1.01 0.31
CA PHE A 39 -24.47 1.88 -0.77
C PHE A 39 -25.03 1.11 -1.99
N GLY A 40 -25.01 -0.22 -1.96
CA GLY A 40 -25.60 -1.06 -3.02
C GLY A 40 -24.88 -0.95 -4.36
N MET A 41 -23.64 -0.47 -4.39
CA MET A 41 -22.88 -0.30 -5.63
C MET A 41 -22.51 -1.66 -6.23
N THR A 42 -22.45 -1.74 -7.55
CA THR A 42 -21.85 -2.89 -8.23
C THR A 42 -20.37 -2.99 -7.87
N GLN A 43 -19.81 -4.21 -7.90
CA GLN A 43 -18.40 -4.43 -7.54
C GLN A 43 -17.45 -3.52 -8.34
N ALA A 44 -17.65 -3.43 -9.66
CA ALA A 44 -16.82 -2.60 -10.53
C ALA A 44 -16.94 -1.10 -10.19
N MET A 45 -18.16 -0.61 -9.90
CA MET A 45 -18.38 0.78 -9.50
C MET A 45 -17.72 1.08 -8.14
N ALA A 46 -17.89 0.20 -7.14
CA ALA A 46 -17.27 0.35 -5.83
C ALA A 46 -15.73 0.38 -5.92
N GLN A 47 -15.14 -0.48 -6.74
CA GLN A 47 -13.70 -0.49 -6.98
C GLN A 47 -13.22 0.81 -7.64
N GLY A 48 -13.89 1.26 -8.70
CA GLY A 48 -13.58 2.53 -9.36
C GLY A 48 -13.70 3.74 -8.43
N THR A 49 -14.76 3.80 -7.63
CA THR A 49 -14.95 4.86 -6.62
C THR A 49 -13.86 4.83 -5.56
N SER A 50 -13.47 3.65 -5.07
CA SER A 50 -12.39 3.53 -4.08
C SER A 50 -11.03 4.00 -4.63
N LEU A 51 -10.73 3.74 -5.91
CA LEU A 51 -9.53 4.23 -6.57
C LEU A 51 -9.53 5.77 -6.67
N ALA A 52 -10.68 6.37 -7.01
CA ALA A 52 -10.81 7.82 -7.05
C ALA A 52 -10.59 8.44 -5.65
N MET A 53 -11.12 7.80 -4.59
CA MET A 53 -10.92 8.23 -3.21
C MET A 53 -9.45 8.11 -2.76
N MET A 54 -8.71 7.12 -3.28
CA MET A 54 -7.29 6.92 -2.94
C MET A 54 -6.39 8.06 -3.41
N VAL A 55 -6.64 8.62 -4.58
CA VAL A 55 -5.76 9.63 -5.20
C VAL A 55 -5.39 10.77 -4.23
N PRO A 56 -6.33 11.51 -3.63
CA PRO A 56 -5.98 12.58 -2.69
C PRO A 56 -5.29 12.07 -1.42
N VAL A 57 -5.70 10.90 -0.90
CA VAL A 57 -5.11 10.30 0.31
C VAL A 57 -3.62 9.98 0.08
N LEU A 58 -3.31 9.37 -1.06
CA LEU A 58 -1.95 8.99 -1.42
C LEU A 58 -1.07 10.21 -1.72
N ILE A 59 -1.61 11.25 -2.36
CA ILE A 59 -0.89 12.50 -2.60
C ILE A 59 -0.49 13.16 -1.28
N VAL A 60 -1.45 13.33 -0.35
CA VAL A 60 -1.19 13.95 0.95
C VAL A 60 -0.23 13.11 1.78
N GLY A 61 -0.40 11.78 1.78
CA GLY A 61 0.50 10.85 2.46
C GLY A 61 1.93 10.95 1.91
N TRP A 62 2.10 10.84 0.59
CA TRP A 62 3.40 10.95 -0.07
C TRP A 62 4.09 12.28 0.21
N TRP A 63 3.34 13.39 0.15
CA TRP A 63 3.86 14.72 0.47
C TRP A 63 4.40 14.79 1.90
N ARG A 64 3.62 14.31 2.89
CA ARG A 64 4.03 14.34 4.31
C ARG A 64 5.23 13.44 4.58
N TYR A 65 5.25 12.23 4.00
CA TYR A 65 6.35 11.29 4.19
C TYR A 65 7.65 11.79 3.55
N THR A 66 7.58 12.33 2.33
CA THR A 66 8.77 12.83 1.61
C THR A 66 9.41 14.03 2.31
N ARG A 67 8.63 14.80 3.07
CA ARG A 67 9.14 15.92 3.88
C ARG A 67 10.01 15.48 5.06
N SER A 68 9.75 14.29 5.60
CA SER A 68 10.51 13.74 6.74
C SER A 68 11.61 12.78 6.29
N HIS A 69 11.39 12.09 5.17
CA HIS A 69 12.31 11.10 4.61
C HIS A 69 12.41 11.29 3.09
N PRO A 70 13.47 11.95 2.57
CA PRO A 70 13.59 12.21 1.14
C PRO A 70 13.69 10.89 0.36
N VAL A 71 12.68 10.62 -0.46
CA VAL A 71 12.60 9.41 -1.28
C VAL A 71 13.41 9.61 -2.57
N PRO A 72 14.29 8.66 -2.97
CA PRO A 72 15.00 8.76 -4.23
C PRO A 72 14.02 8.67 -5.41
N LEU A 73 13.87 9.79 -6.15
CA LEU A 73 12.87 9.93 -7.22
C LEU A 73 13.06 8.94 -8.38
N ARG A 74 14.31 8.61 -8.75
CA ARG A 74 14.59 7.70 -9.88
C ARG A 74 14.01 6.29 -9.67
N PRO A 75 14.32 5.56 -8.57
CA PRO A 75 13.67 4.29 -8.26
C PRO A 75 12.15 4.41 -8.12
N ALA A 76 11.66 5.47 -7.47
CA ALA A 76 10.24 5.68 -7.26
C ALA A 76 9.47 5.81 -8.59
N LEU A 77 10.01 6.54 -9.56
CA LEU A 77 9.42 6.71 -10.88
C LEU A 77 9.48 5.43 -11.73
N LEU A 78 10.57 4.65 -11.64
CA LEU A 78 10.67 3.38 -12.35
C LEU A 78 9.66 2.34 -11.82
N ILE A 79 9.55 2.23 -10.50
CA ILE A 79 8.57 1.34 -9.86
C ILE A 79 7.16 1.82 -10.16
N GLY A 80 6.91 3.13 -10.00
CA GLY A 80 5.61 3.74 -10.28
C GLY A 80 5.20 3.60 -11.74
N GLY A 81 6.13 3.75 -12.68
CA GLY A 81 5.90 3.58 -14.11
C GLY A 81 5.52 2.13 -14.46
N LEU A 82 6.29 1.15 -13.97
CA LEU A 82 5.99 -0.26 -14.23
C LEU A 82 4.69 -0.70 -13.55
N ALA A 83 4.44 -0.21 -12.33
CA ALA A 83 3.18 -0.44 -11.63
C ALA A 83 2.00 0.14 -12.41
N SER A 84 2.12 1.38 -12.90
CA SER A 84 1.06 2.03 -13.68
C SER A 84 0.77 1.29 -14.98
N ALA A 85 1.81 0.86 -15.70
CA ALA A 85 1.65 0.06 -16.92
C ALA A 85 0.96 -1.28 -16.65
N THR A 86 1.36 -1.96 -15.58
CA THR A 86 0.73 -3.24 -15.19
C THR A 86 -0.71 -3.04 -14.72
N THR A 87 -0.96 -2.00 -13.93
CA THR A 87 -2.32 -1.63 -13.48
C THR A 87 -3.22 -1.35 -14.67
N TYR A 88 -2.75 -0.61 -15.67
CA TYR A 88 -3.53 -0.33 -16.87
C TYR A 88 -3.94 -1.62 -17.60
N LEU A 89 -2.99 -2.52 -17.86
CA LEU A 89 -3.26 -3.79 -18.55
C LEU A 89 -4.24 -4.68 -17.77
N VAL A 90 -4.02 -4.80 -16.46
CA VAL A 90 -4.85 -5.66 -15.61
C VAL A 90 -6.23 -5.06 -15.36
N ALA A 91 -6.33 -3.73 -15.17
CA ALA A 91 -7.62 -3.04 -15.05
C ALA A 91 -8.44 -3.18 -16.34
N GLN A 92 -7.81 -3.07 -17.51
CA GLN A 92 -8.49 -3.28 -18.78
C GLN A 92 -9.05 -4.70 -18.91
N LEU A 93 -8.31 -5.71 -18.43
CA LEU A 93 -8.83 -7.08 -18.36
C LEU A 93 -9.96 -7.21 -17.32
N ALA A 94 -9.81 -6.59 -16.15
CA ALA A 94 -10.79 -6.64 -15.06
C ALA A 94 -12.13 -6.01 -15.45
N THR A 95 -12.13 -4.91 -16.22
CA THR A 95 -13.37 -4.27 -16.70
C THR A 95 -14.18 -5.14 -17.68
N ARG A 96 -13.57 -6.19 -18.25
CA ARG A 96 -14.26 -7.15 -19.12
C ARG A 96 -14.84 -8.34 -18.36
N LEU A 97 -14.56 -8.47 -17.06
CA LEU A 97 -15.08 -9.55 -16.24
C LEU A 97 -16.50 -9.24 -15.78
N GLU A 98 -17.29 -10.30 -15.67
CA GLU A 98 -18.64 -10.20 -15.10
C GLU A 98 -18.58 -9.75 -13.62
N PRO A 99 -19.50 -8.90 -13.15
CA PRO A 99 -19.46 -8.36 -11.77
C PRO A 99 -19.41 -9.44 -10.68
N ASN A 100 -20.05 -10.60 -10.90
CA ASN A 100 -20.04 -11.71 -9.96
C ASN A 100 -18.66 -12.37 -9.84
N THR A 101 -17.94 -12.51 -10.96
CA THR A 101 -16.57 -13.03 -10.98
C THR A 101 -15.65 -12.08 -10.23
N LEU A 102 -15.76 -10.77 -10.48
CA LEU A 102 -14.95 -9.76 -9.81
C LEU A 102 -15.20 -9.74 -8.30
N ARG A 103 -16.46 -9.89 -7.88
CA ARG A 103 -16.85 -10.01 -6.46
C ARG A 103 -16.26 -11.27 -5.82
N THR A 104 -16.29 -12.39 -6.53
CA THR A 104 -15.76 -13.67 -6.04
C THR A 104 -14.24 -13.63 -5.90
N VAL A 105 -13.54 -13.09 -6.89
CA VAL A 105 -12.08 -12.90 -6.86
C VAL A 105 -11.68 -11.98 -5.71
N PHE A 106 -12.39 -10.87 -5.52
CA PHE A 106 -12.14 -9.95 -4.41
C PHE A 106 -12.40 -10.60 -3.04
N GLY A 107 -13.51 -11.34 -2.90
CA GLY A 107 -13.83 -12.08 -1.68
C GLY A 107 -12.80 -13.16 -1.35
N ALA A 108 -12.37 -13.94 -2.36
CA ALA A 108 -11.32 -14.95 -2.22
C ALA A 108 -9.98 -14.31 -1.81
N PHE A 109 -9.64 -13.16 -2.38
CA PHE A 109 -8.45 -12.41 -1.98
C PHE A 109 -8.51 -11.98 -0.51
N LEU A 110 -9.63 -11.41 -0.06
CA LEU A 110 -9.81 -11.02 1.35
C LEU A 110 -9.72 -12.22 2.30
N LEU A 111 -10.32 -13.36 1.91
CA LEU A 111 -10.27 -14.58 2.69
C LEU A 111 -8.83 -15.13 2.80
N LEU A 112 -8.09 -15.13 1.70
CA LEU A 112 -6.69 -15.53 1.67
C LEU A 112 -5.85 -14.59 2.54
N LEU A 113 -6.08 -13.28 2.46
CA LEU A 113 -5.38 -12.29 3.28
C LEU A 113 -5.66 -12.50 4.78
N ALA A 114 -6.93 -12.70 5.14
CA ALA A 114 -7.34 -12.97 6.52
C ALA A 114 -6.71 -14.26 7.04
N LEU A 115 -6.74 -15.35 6.26
CA LEU A 115 -6.11 -16.62 6.61
C LEU A 115 -4.59 -16.45 6.76
N ARG A 116 -3.94 -15.73 5.84
CA ARG A 116 -2.51 -15.48 5.92
C ARG A 116 -2.14 -14.66 7.14
N MET A 117 -2.96 -13.67 7.54
CA MET A 117 -2.76 -12.94 8.79
C MET A 117 -2.94 -13.84 10.00
N LEU A 118 -3.96 -14.70 10.01
CA LEU A 118 -4.23 -15.62 11.11
C LEU A 118 -3.10 -16.64 11.31
N LEU A 119 -2.57 -17.18 10.20
CA LEU A 119 -1.47 -18.16 10.21
C LEU A 119 -0.09 -17.52 10.49
N ARG A 120 0.03 -16.19 10.40
CA ARG A 120 1.30 -15.46 10.53
C ARG A 120 1.32 -14.61 11.79
N THR A 121 1.18 -15.26 12.95
CA THR A 121 1.17 -14.66 14.30
C THR A 121 2.52 -14.05 14.75
N LYS A 122 3.54 -14.00 13.89
CA LYS A 122 4.79 -13.28 14.15
C LYS A 122 5.11 -12.34 12.98
N THR A 123 4.63 -11.11 13.03
CA THR A 123 5.11 -10.05 12.15
C THR A 123 5.75 -8.99 13.02
N SER A 124 7.08 -9.03 13.13
CA SER A 124 7.87 -7.97 13.76
C SER A 124 7.66 -6.66 12.99
N HIS A 125 7.24 -5.66 13.75
CA HIS A 125 7.10 -4.27 13.33
C HIS A 125 8.49 -3.62 13.27
N ASN A 126 9.31 -3.96 12.28
CA ASN A 126 10.62 -3.34 12.05
C ASN A 126 10.88 -3.24 10.55
N ALA A 127 10.36 -2.18 9.94
CA ALA A 127 10.59 -1.84 8.55
C ALA A 127 11.33 -0.50 8.47
N GLU A 128 12.65 -0.53 8.57
CA GLU A 128 13.50 0.56 8.07
C GLU A 128 14.80 0.03 7.45
N ALA A 129 15.17 0.72 6.36
CA ALA A 129 16.49 0.90 5.79
C ALA A 129 17.07 -0.21 4.88
N GLY A 130 17.22 0.20 3.62
CA GLY A 130 17.67 -0.53 2.44
C GLY A 130 19.01 -1.26 2.51
N SER A 131 19.14 -2.30 1.69
CA SER A 131 20.43 -2.86 1.31
C SER A 131 20.50 -3.09 -0.18
N LYS A 132 21.74 -3.02 -0.62
CA LYS A 132 22.25 -3.04 -1.99
C LYS A 132 22.18 -4.46 -2.55
N LEU A 133 22.06 -4.54 -3.89
CA LEU A 133 21.86 -5.70 -4.80
C LEU A 133 20.38 -5.88 -5.20
N ASP A 134 19.90 -5.50 -6.39
CA ASP A 134 20.46 -4.83 -7.56
C ASP A 134 19.43 -3.73 -7.91
N ALA A 135 19.85 -2.47 -8.06
CA ALA A 135 18.91 -1.35 -8.35
C ALA A 135 18.04 -1.62 -9.61
N ARG A 136 18.48 -2.60 -10.41
CA ARG A 136 17.86 -3.14 -11.61
C ARG A 136 16.61 -4.00 -11.39
N LEU A 137 16.47 -4.68 -10.24
CA LEU A 137 15.33 -5.56 -9.94
C LEU A 137 14.24 -4.86 -9.12
N MET A 138 14.53 -3.70 -8.52
CA MET A 138 13.55 -2.87 -7.81
C MET A 138 12.27 -2.59 -8.62
N PRO A 139 12.33 -2.30 -9.93
CA PRO A 139 11.13 -2.02 -10.72
C PRO A 139 10.17 -3.21 -10.79
N LEU A 140 10.66 -4.46 -10.77
CA LEU A 140 9.84 -5.68 -10.92
C LEU A 140 8.78 -5.85 -9.83
N VAL A 141 8.99 -5.27 -8.65
CA VAL A 141 8.00 -5.27 -7.57
C VAL A 141 6.74 -4.46 -7.94
N GLY A 142 6.88 -3.52 -8.89
CA GLY A 142 5.76 -2.78 -9.47
C GLY A 142 4.77 -3.68 -10.20
N ILE A 143 5.18 -4.83 -10.76
CA ILE A 143 4.29 -5.75 -11.47
C ILE A 143 3.24 -6.37 -10.53
N PRO A 144 3.58 -7.10 -9.45
CA PRO A 144 2.60 -7.67 -8.56
C PRO A 144 1.80 -6.60 -7.81
N GLY A 145 2.42 -5.47 -7.46
CA GLY A 145 1.72 -4.32 -6.88
C GLY A 145 0.69 -3.71 -7.83
N GLY A 146 1.09 -3.48 -9.09
CA GLY A 146 0.26 -2.91 -10.14
C GLY A 146 -0.85 -3.85 -10.60
N ALA A 147 -0.59 -5.15 -10.71
CA ALA A 147 -1.59 -6.15 -11.05
C ALA A 147 -2.69 -6.23 -9.97
N SER A 148 -2.30 -6.18 -8.70
CA SER A 148 -3.24 -6.21 -7.58
C SER A 148 -4.05 -4.91 -7.50
N MET A 149 -3.42 -3.78 -7.74
CA MET A 149 -4.09 -2.48 -7.86
C MET A 149 -5.11 -2.48 -9.01
N GLY A 150 -4.76 -3.03 -10.17
CA GLY A 150 -5.63 -3.08 -11.35
C GLY A 150 -6.77 -4.09 -11.24
N LEU A 151 -6.55 -5.24 -10.59
CA LEU A 151 -7.57 -6.29 -10.46
C LEU A 151 -8.52 -6.05 -9.30
N LEU A 152 -8.00 -5.57 -8.17
CA LEU A 152 -8.72 -5.54 -6.90
C LEU A 152 -9.08 -4.13 -6.44
N GLY A 153 -8.44 -3.09 -6.97
CA GLY A 153 -8.58 -1.72 -6.47
C GLY A 153 -7.98 -1.51 -5.08
N ILE A 154 -7.11 -2.43 -4.63
CA ILE A 154 -6.43 -2.36 -3.34
C ILE A 154 -5.00 -1.90 -3.59
N GLY A 155 -4.56 -0.86 -2.87
CA GLY A 155 -3.23 -0.26 -2.98
C GLY A 155 -2.12 -1.30 -3.06
N GLY A 156 -1.25 -1.19 -4.07
CA GLY A 156 -0.16 -2.14 -4.32
C GLY A 156 0.80 -2.34 -3.14
N GLY A 157 0.80 -1.41 -2.16
CA GLY A 157 1.56 -1.49 -0.92
C GLY A 157 1.34 -2.78 -0.14
N LEU A 158 0.15 -3.37 -0.16
CA LEU A 158 -0.15 -4.59 0.60
C LEU A 158 0.58 -5.84 0.09
N ILE A 159 1.00 -5.82 -1.17
CA ILE A 159 1.75 -6.92 -1.79
C ILE A 159 3.20 -6.52 -2.04
N ALA A 160 3.43 -5.27 -2.46
CA ALA A 160 4.77 -4.74 -2.66
C ALA A 160 5.58 -4.75 -1.35
N THR A 161 5.01 -4.35 -0.21
CA THR A 161 5.76 -4.34 1.07
C THR A 161 6.16 -5.73 1.58
N PRO A 162 5.29 -6.76 1.63
CA PRO A 162 5.72 -8.11 2.01
C PRO A 162 6.59 -8.79 0.96
N MET A 163 6.47 -8.45 -0.34
CA MET A 163 7.41 -8.96 -1.35
C MET A 163 8.78 -8.30 -1.19
N LEU A 164 8.85 -6.99 -0.95
CA LEU A 164 10.10 -6.30 -0.67
C LEU A 164 10.77 -6.88 0.58
N THR A 165 10.03 -7.11 1.65
CA THR A 165 10.61 -7.64 2.90
C THR A 165 10.90 -9.14 2.85
N GLY A 166 10.02 -9.94 2.22
CA GLY A 166 10.15 -11.39 2.13
C GLY A 166 11.18 -11.86 1.10
N ILE A 167 11.37 -11.13 -0.01
CA ILE A 167 12.34 -11.47 -1.06
C ILE A 167 13.69 -10.82 -0.78
N PHE A 168 13.73 -9.61 -0.22
CA PHE A 168 14.97 -8.85 -0.04
C PHE A 168 15.56 -8.91 1.37
N GLY A 169 14.93 -9.66 2.30
CA GLY A 169 15.56 -10.30 3.46
C GLY A 169 16.64 -9.49 4.19
N GLN A 170 16.34 -8.26 4.62
CA GLN A 170 17.32 -7.42 5.30
C GLN A 170 17.47 -7.78 6.77
N ARG A 171 18.62 -8.35 7.13
CA ARG A 171 19.07 -8.40 8.52
C ARG A 171 19.72 -7.06 8.88
N GLN A 172 19.24 -6.41 9.95
CA GLN A 172 19.82 -5.17 10.53
C GLN A 172 21.28 -5.33 10.99
N THR A 173 21.87 -6.51 10.94
CA THR A 173 23.20 -6.81 11.49
C THR A 173 24.38 -6.22 10.71
N ILE A 174 24.20 -5.71 9.49
CA ILE A 174 25.32 -5.25 8.64
C ILE A 174 25.65 -3.75 8.86
N ALA A 175 24.74 -2.96 9.44
CA ALA A 175 25.03 -1.56 9.77
C ALA A 175 25.86 -1.42 11.06
N LEU A 176 25.73 -2.37 12.00
CA LEU A 176 26.45 -2.35 13.28
C LEU A 176 27.86 -2.98 13.20
N ASN A 177 28.16 -3.74 12.13
CA ASN A 177 29.47 -4.36 11.94
C ASN A 177 30.19 -3.76 10.71
N ARG A 178 30.25 -2.43 10.65
CA ARG A 178 31.29 -1.75 9.88
C ARG A 178 32.50 -1.57 10.79
N PRO A 179 33.61 -2.29 10.60
CA PRO A 179 34.87 -1.90 11.25
C PRO A 179 35.24 -0.52 10.70
N GLY A 180 35.07 0.53 11.51
CA GLY A 180 35.50 1.89 11.17
C GLY A 180 34.49 3.03 11.32
N ILE A 181 33.41 2.89 12.10
CA ILE A 181 32.72 4.09 12.63
C ILE A 181 32.99 4.11 14.13
N GLU A 182 33.95 4.94 14.52
CA GLU A 182 34.26 5.27 15.90
C GLU A 182 32.96 5.64 16.64
N GLU A 183 32.77 5.02 17.81
CA GLU A 183 31.76 5.42 18.77
C GLU A 183 32.00 6.90 19.11
N VAL A 184 31.14 7.78 18.59
CA VAL A 184 31.12 9.16 19.07
C VAL A 184 30.43 9.15 20.44
N PRO A 185 31.12 9.46 21.55
CA PRO A 185 30.54 9.37 22.88
C PRO A 185 29.55 10.51 23.06
N PHE A 186 28.26 10.20 22.98
CA PHE A 186 27.17 11.15 23.25
C PHE A 186 27.03 11.46 24.76
N LEU A 187 27.83 10.83 25.62
CA LEU A 187 27.72 10.92 27.08
C LEU A 187 28.66 11.95 27.74
N GLU A 188 29.39 12.77 26.98
CA GLU A 188 30.33 13.75 27.54
C GLU A 188 29.82 15.21 27.49
N ARG A 189 28.53 15.41 27.18
CA ARG A 189 27.89 16.74 27.13
C ARG A 189 26.77 16.94 28.15
N MET A 190 26.76 16.15 29.22
CA MET A 190 25.87 16.35 30.36
C MET A 190 26.59 16.16 31.70
N GLU A 191 27.62 16.99 31.92
CA GLU A 191 27.99 17.38 33.28
C GLU A 191 27.85 18.92 33.35
N PRO A 192 27.21 19.47 34.39
CA PRO A 192 26.87 20.89 34.49
C PRO A 192 28.07 21.81 34.73
#